data_AF-A0A183JM62-F1
#
_entry.id   AF-A0A183JM62-F1
#
_cell.length_a   1.000
_cell.length_b   1.000
_cell.length_c   1.000
_cell.angle_alpha   90.00
_cell.angle_beta   90.00
_cell.angle_gamma   90.00
#
_symmetry.space_group_name_H-M   'P 1'
#
loop_
_entity.id
_entity.type
_entity.pdbx_description
1 polymer ?
#
loop_
_entity_poly.entity_id
_entity_poly.type
_entity_poly.pdbx_seq_one_letter_code
_entity_poly.pdbx_strand_id
1 'polypeptide(L)'
;MHHTKQWEFEEEKEKKVRERNNNNNNNNNNNNNNNNNNNNNNNNNNNEGNEKITLNNRYQALQNLLKEEEETTMVDNWKGIKEALTPTCQEVLGSEKHHHKEWISIKTLNKIQERKNKKTTIYNSRTGTEKVKA
;
A
#
# COMPACT_ATOMS: atom_id res chain seq x y z
N MET A 1 2.04 31.93 20.19
CA MET A 1 2.12 30.60 20.84
C MET A 1 0.98 29.63 20.50
N HIS A 2 -0.13 30.05 19.86
CA HIS A 2 -1.22 29.14 19.47
C HIS A 2 -1.01 28.47 18.10
N HIS A 3 -0.21 29.07 17.22
CA HIS A 3 -0.04 28.59 15.84
C HIS A 3 0.96 27.42 15.74
N THR A 4 1.99 27.39 16.58
CA THR A 4 2.99 26.32 16.62
C THR A 4 2.40 24.99 17.07
N LYS A 5 1.43 25.01 17.99
CA LYS A 5 0.77 23.79 18.49
C LYS A 5 -0.13 23.10 17.45
N GLN A 6 -0.65 23.86 16.48
CA GLN A 6 -1.43 23.28 15.38
C GLN A 6 -0.53 22.58 14.35
N TRP A 7 0.65 23.14 14.09
CA TRP A 7 1.60 22.56 13.13
C TRP A 7 2.18 21.23 13.63
N GLU A 8 2.58 21.17 14.91
CA GLU A 8 3.05 19.95 15.56
C GLU A 8 1.97 18.84 15.59
N PHE A 9 0.71 19.21 15.78
CA PHE A 9 -0.41 18.26 15.79
C PHE A 9 -0.73 17.69 14.41
N GLU A 10 -0.61 18.49 13.35
CA GLU A 10 -0.77 18.02 11.96
C GLU A 10 0.43 17.17 11.51
N GLU A 11 1.66 17.51 11.93
CA GLU A 11 2.84 16.67 11.68
C GLU A 11 2.74 15.29 12.35
N GLU A 12 2.21 15.23 13.57
CA GLU A 12 1.98 13.96 14.29
C GLU A 12 0.86 13.12 13.66
N LYS A 13 -0.20 13.77 13.13
CA LYS A 13 -1.24 13.09 12.35
C LYS A 13 -0.69 12.54 11.04
N GLU A 14 0.14 13.29 10.32
CA GLU A 14 0.76 12.82 9.09
C GLU A 14 1.71 11.63 9.33
N LYS A 15 2.48 11.63 10.42
CA LYS A 15 3.28 10.46 10.83
C LYS A 15 2.41 9.22 11.07
N LYS A 16 1.28 9.37 11.77
CA LYS A 16 0.33 8.27 12.02
C LYS A 16 -0.39 7.78 10.76
N VAL A 17 -0.66 8.64 9.78
CA VAL A 17 -1.21 8.22 8.47
C VAL A 17 -0.15 7.46 7.67
N ARG A 18 1.12 7.91 7.71
CA ARG A 18 2.25 7.22 7.08
C ARG A 18 2.51 5.83 7.68
N GLU A 19 2.36 5.67 9.00
CA GLU A 19 2.42 4.36 9.68
C GLU A 19 1.24 3.44 9.35
N ARG A 20 0.01 3.96 9.21
CA ARG A 20 -1.15 3.13 8.81
C ARG A 20 -1.04 2.60 7.37
N ASN A 21 -0.43 3.37 6.46
CA ASN A 21 -0.28 2.95 5.06
C ASN A 21 0.83 1.90 4.83
N ASN A 22 1.73 1.68 5.80
CA ASN A 22 2.79 0.66 5.68
C ASN A 22 2.34 -0.76 6.04
N ASN A 23 1.14 -0.96 6.59
CA ASN A 23 0.67 -2.28 7.05
C ASN A 23 -0.23 -3.04 6.06
N ASN A 24 -0.31 -2.59 4.81
CA ASN A 24 -1.13 -3.27 3.81
C ASN A 24 -0.38 -3.44 2.48
N ASN A 25 0.73 -4.17 2.52
CA ASN A 25 1.26 -4.82 1.31
C ASN A 25 2.08 -6.06 1.70
N ASN A 26 1.38 -7.14 2.07
CA ASN A 26 2.00 -8.45 2.17
C ASN A 26 1.10 -9.49 1.54
N ASN A 27 1.09 -9.54 0.21
CA ASN A 27 1.17 -10.78 -0.55
C ASN A 27 1.49 -10.45 -2.02
N ASN A 28 2.74 -10.11 -2.31
CA ASN A 28 3.25 -10.20 -3.67
C ASN A 28 3.97 -11.54 -3.80
N ASN A 29 3.29 -12.55 -4.34
CA ASN A 29 3.91 -13.78 -4.77
C ASN A 29 4.76 -13.48 -6.02
N ASN A 30 5.99 -13.03 -5.79
CA ASN A 30 6.98 -12.85 -6.85
C ASN A 30 7.45 -14.22 -7.33
N ASN A 31 6.75 -14.79 -8.32
CA ASN A 31 7.30 -15.88 -9.12
C ASN A 31 8.37 -15.30 -10.06
N ASN A 32 9.56 -15.06 -9.51
CA ASN A 32 10.73 -14.71 -10.30
C ASN A 32 11.26 -15.98 -10.97
N ASN A 33 10.73 -16.29 -12.16
CA ASN A 33 11.36 -17.25 -13.05
C ASN A 33 12.63 -16.63 -13.64
N ASN A 34 13.73 -16.67 -12.87
CA ASN A 34 15.04 -16.30 -13.36
C ASN A 34 15.56 -17.41 -14.29
N ASN A 35 15.16 -17.34 -15.56
CA ASN A 35 15.79 -18.13 -16.61
C ASN A 35 17.16 -17.53 -16.93
N ASN A 36 18.17 -17.83 -16.10
CA ASN A 36 19.56 -17.56 -16.42
C ASN A 36 20.03 -18.57 -17.47
N ASN A 37 19.75 -18.27 -18.74
CA ASN A 37 20.37 -18.99 -19.84
C ASN A 37 21.82 -18.50 -20.01
N ASN A 38 22.72 -19.03 -19.18
CA ASN A 38 24.15 -18.89 -19.42
C ASN A 38 24.54 -19.81 -20.58
N ASN A 39 24.38 -19.32 -21.81
CA ASN A 39 24.92 -20.00 -22.98
C ASN A 39 26.40 -19.66 -23.14
N ASN A 40 27.26 -20.32 -22.36
CA ASN A 40 28.67 -20.40 -22.68
C ASN A 40 28.87 -21.46 -23.77
N ASN A 41 28.63 -21.12 -25.03
CA ASN A 41 29.06 -21.96 -26.14
C ASN A 41 30.45 -21.52 -26.58
N ASN A 42 31.46 -22.06 -25.89
CA ASN A 42 32.82 -22.10 -26.38
C ASN A 42 32.86 -23.07 -27.56
N ASN A 43 32.76 -22.58 -28.80
CA ASN A 43 33.17 -23.39 -29.94
C ASN A 43 33.84 -22.56 -31.02
N ASN A 44 35.16 -22.72 -31.02
CA ASN A 44 36.09 -22.26 -32.03
C ASN A 44 35.81 -23.01 -33.34
N ASN A 45 35.59 -22.29 -34.44
CA ASN A 45 36.25 -22.47 -35.75
C ASN A 45 35.39 -22.05 -36.95
N ASN A 46 36.02 -21.22 -37.78
CA ASN A 46 35.85 -21.02 -39.23
C ASN A 46 34.71 -20.10 -39.71
N ASN A 47 35.10 -18.85 -39.98
CA ASN A 47 34.53 -17.76 -40.80
C ASN A 47 32.99 -17.55 -40.86
N GLU A 48 32.17 -18.56 -41.15
CA GLU A 48 30.69 -18.47 -41.14
C GLU A 48 30.10 -18.32 -39.72
N GLY A 49 30.77 -18.88 -38.70
CA GLY A 49 30.36 -18.73 -37.30
C GLY A 49 30.44 -17.27 -36.82
N ASN A 50 31.38 -16.50 -37.37
CA ASN A 50 31.71 -15.15 -36.94
C ASN A 50 30.59 -14.15 -37.31
N GLU A 51 30.06 -14.29 -38.53
CA GLU A 51 28.93 -13.48 -39.00
C GLU A 51 27.67 -13.80 -38.20
N LYS A 52 27.40 -15.08 -37.93
CA LYS A 52 26.24 -15.52 -37.16
C LYS A 52 26.27 -15.00 -35.71
N ILE A 53 27.45 -15.01 -35.07
CA ILE A 53 27.64 -14.44 -33.72
C ILE A 53 27.46 -12.92 -33.75
N THR A 54 28.04 -12.24 -34.74
CA THR A 54 27.94 -10.77 -34.88
C THR A 54 26.49 -10.33 -35.12
N LEU A 55 25.76 -11.08 -35.94
CA LEU A 55 24.34 -10.82 -36.23
C LEU A 55 23.47 -11.03 -34.99
N ASN A 56 23.71 -12.12 -34.25
CA ASN A 56 22.95 -12.44 -33.04
C ASN A 56 23.18 -11.41 -31.92
N ASN A 57 24.42 -10.94 -31.75
CA ASN A 57 24.74 -9.90 -30.77
C ASN A 57 24.07 -8.57 -31.12
N ARG A 58 24.03 -8.20 -32.41
CA ARG A 58 23.32 -7.00 -32.87
C ARG A 58 21.81 -7.12 -32.68
N TYR A 59 21.24 -8.29 -32.96
CA TYR A 59 19.82 -8.54 -32.73
C TYR A 59 19.46 -8.39 -31.24
N GLN A 60 20.27 -8.92 -30.32
CA GLN A 60 20.05 -8.74 -28.89
C GLN A 60 20.14 -7.27 -28.45
N ALA A 61 21.11 -6.52 -28.97
CA ALA A 61 21.24 -5.09 -28.66
C ALA A 61 20.01 -4.28 -29.13
N LEU A 62 19.49 -4.59 -30.32
CA LEU A 62 18.28 -3.95 -30.86
C LEU A 62 17.03 -4.27 -30.03
N GLN A 63 16.89 -5.52 -29.58
CA GLN A 63 15.77 -5.93 -28.73
C GLN A 63 15.80 -5.24 -27.36
N ASN A 64 16.98 -5.04 -26.77
CA ASN A 64 17.12 -4.32 -25.52
C ASN A 64 16.79 -2.83 -25.68
N LEU A 65 17.28 -2.22 -26.76
CA LEU A 65 16.98 -0.82 -27.08
C LEU A 65 15.47 -0.59 -27.26
N LEU A 66 14.78 -1.47 -27.99
CA LEU A 66 13.34 -1.38 -28.20
C LEU A 66 12.54 -1.51 -26.89
N LYS A 67 12.96 -2.40 -25.99
CA LYS A 67 12.32 -2.55 -24.67
C LYS A 67 12.49 -1.32 -23.80
N GLU A 68 13.68 -0.74 -23.75
CA GLU A 68 13.93 0.50 -23.00
C GLU A 68 13.09 1.67 -23.54
N GLU A 69 12.94 1.78 -24.87
CA GLU A 69 12.12 2.82 -25.51
C GLU A 69 10.61 2.59 -25.29
N GLU A 70 10.11 1.36 -25.38
CA GLU A 70 8.71 1.04 -25.06
C GLU A 70 8.39 1.26 -23.58
N GLU A 71 9.28 0.86 -22.67
CA GLU A 71 9.07 1.05 -21.23
C GLU A 71 9.04 2.54 -20.85
N THR A 72 9.97 3.35 -21.38
CA THR A 72 10.01 4.79 -21.10
C THR A 72 8.80 5.52 -21.66
N THR A 73 8.43 5.25 -22.92
CA THR A 73 7.25 5.86 -23.56
C THR A 73 5.95 5.45 -22.88
N MET A 74 5.80 4.18 -22.49
CA MET A 74 4.61 3.72 -21.77
C MET A 74 4.51 4.35 -20.37
N VAL A 75 5.64 4.49 -19.66
CA VAL A 75 5.70 5.15 -18.35
C VAL A 75 5.30 6.62 -18.45
N ASP A 76 5.79 7.34 -19.46
CA ASP A 76 5.45 8.75 -19.67
C ASP A 76 3.99 8.94 -20.09
N ASN A 77 3.47 8.06 -20.95
CA ASN A 77 2.05 8.06 -21.33
C ASN A 77 1.14 7.79 -20.13
N TRP A 78 1.49 6.82 -19.28
CA TRP A 78 0.76 6.52 -18.06
C TRP A 78 0.79 7.71 -17.08
N LYS A 79 1.94 8.36 -16.95
CA LYS A 79 2.10 9.57 -16.15
C LYS A 79 1.20 10.69 -16.66
N GLY A 80 1.16 10.93 -17.97
CA GLY A 80 0.28 11.94 -18.58
C GLY A 80 -1.20 11.67 -18.34
N ILE A 81 -1.65 10.42 -18.47
CA ILE A 81 -3.05 10.04 -18.19
C ILE A 81 -3.39 10.29 -16.71
N LYS A 82 -2.51 9.92 -15.79
CA LYS A 82 -2.72 10.13 -14.36
C LYS A 82 -2.80 11.63 -14.02
N GLU A 83 -1.93 12.43 -14.60
CA GLU A 83 -1.91 13.89 -14.40
C GLU A 83 -3.15 14.57 -14.97
N ALA A 84 -3.67 14.13 -16.12
CA ALA A 84 -4.90 14.67 -16.71
C ALA A 84 -6.17 14.28 -15.93
N LEU A 85 -6.22 13.07 -15.39
CA LEU A 85 -7.38 12.58 -14.64
C LEU A 85 -7.45 13.13 -13.21
N THR A 86 -6.31 13.33 -12.55
CA THR A 86 -6.26 13.81 -11.15
C THR A 86 -7.10 15.08 -10.88
N PRO A 87 -6.99 16.18 -11.66
CA PRO A 87 -7.78 17.38 -11.42
C PRO A 87 -9.27 17.16 -11.67
N THR A 88 -9.62 16.43 -12.75
CA THR A 88 -11.01 16.09 -13.08
C THR A 88 -11.66 15.28 -11.96
N CYS A 89 -10.94 14.31 -11.40
CA CYS A 89 -11.41 13.52 -10.27
C CYS A 89 -11.54 14.35 -8.99
N GLN A 90 -10.62 15.27 -8.72
CA GLN A 90 -10.68 16.18 -7.56
C GLN A 90 -11.84 17.19 -7.66
N GLU A 91 -12.17 17.64 -8.87
CA GLU A 91 -13.31 18.52 -9.13
C GLU A 91 -14.65 17.78 -9.01
N VAL A 92 -14.77 16.62 -9.66
CA VAL A 92 -16.00 15.81 -9.66
C VAL A 92 -16.31 15.21 -8.30
N LEU A 93 -15.31 14.65 -7.62
CA LEU A 93 -15.50 14.05 -6.29
C LEU A 93 -15.50 15.10 -5.19
N GLY A 94 -15.09 16.34 -5.50
CA GLY A 94 -14.77 17.36 -4.53
C GLY A 94 -13.58 16.96 -3.66
N SER A 95 -12.85 17.94 -3.15
CA SER A 95 -11.99 17.73 -1.98
C SER A 95 -12.88 17.60 -0.75
N GLU A 96 -13.77 16.60 -0.73
CA GLU A 96 -14.74 16.42 0.32
C GLU A 96 -13.97 15.96 1.55
N LYS A 97 -13.62 16.93 2.40
CA LYS A 97 -13.09 16.66 3.73
C LYS A 97 -14.13 15.79 4.40
N HIS A 98 -13.85 14.49 4.48
CA HIS A 98 -14.69 13.55 5.17
C HIS A 98 -14.76 13.99 6.63
N HIS A 99 -15.77 14.79 6.94
CA HIS A 99 -16.09 15.17 8.29
C HIS A 99 -16.50 13.89 8.97
N HIS A 100 -15.59 13.32 9.76
CA HIS A 100 -15.84 12.14 10.54
C HIS A 100 -16.93 12.48 11.56
N LYS A 101 -18.17 12.23 11.16
CA LYS A 101 -19.30 12.28 12.05
C LYS A 101 -19.23 10.99 12.84
N GLU A 102 -18.88 11.07 14.11
CA GLU A 102 -19.02 9.92 15.01
C GLU A 102 -20.48 9.49 14.96
N TRP A 103 -20.75 8.39 14.24
CA TRP A 103 -22.11 7.82 14.14
C TRP A 103 -22.65 7.43 15.52
N ILE A 104 -21.76 7.23 16.49
CA ILE A 104 -22.09 6.96 17.89
C ILE A 104 -21.31 7.93 18.76
N SER A 105 -22.02 8.83 19.44
CA SER A 105 -21.38 9.77 20.37
C SER A 105 -20.72 9.04 21.55
N ILE A 106 -19.59 9.56 22.03
CA ILE A 106 -18.93 9.13 23.28
C ILE A 106 -19.91 9.08 24.46
N LYS A 107 -20.85 10.04 24.53
CA LYS A 107 -21.91 10.07 25.55
C LYS A 107 -22.80 8.83 25.49
N THR A 108 -23.10 8.31 24.30
CA THR A 108 -23.87 7.07 24.12
C THR A 108 -23.05 5.86 24.58
N LEU A 109 -21.76 5.81 24.23
CA LEU A 109 -20.86 4.73 24.63
C LEU A 109 -20.73 4.64 26.15
N ASN A 110 -20.55 5.77 26.84
CA ASN A 110 -20.47 5.84 28.30
C ASN A 110 -21.74 5.31 28.96
N LYS A 111 -22.92 5.69 28.44
CA LYS A 111 -24.21 5.19 28.94
C LYS A 111 -24.41 3.68 28.74
N ILE A 112 -23.80 3.08 27.72
CA ILE A 112 -23.83 1.62 27.51
C ILE A 112 -22.92 0.95 28.54
N GLN A 113 -21.74 1.51 28.79
CA GLN A 113 -20.79 0.96 29.75
C GLN A 113 -21.31 1.05 31.20
N GLU A 114 -21.95 2.15 31.58
CA GLU A 114 -22.58 2.28 32.90
C GLU A 114 -23.65 1.20 33.14
N ARG A 115 -24.46 0.88 32.12
CA ARG A 115 -25.48 -0.17 32.21
C ARG A 115 -24.85 -1.55 32.34
N LYS A 116 -23.75 -1.82 31.61
CA LYS A 116 -22.99 -3.06 31.75
C LYS A 116 -22.45 -3.22 33.17
N ASN A 117 -21.81 -2.19 33.72
CA ASN A 117 -21.23 -2.22 35.05
C ASN A 117 -22.29 -2.48 36.14
N LYS A 118 -23.43 -1.78 36.08
CA LYS A 118 -24.55 -2.01 37.02
C LYS A 118 -25.05 -3.45 36.99
N LYS A 119 -25.20 -4.04 35.80
CA LYS A 119 -25.62 -5.43 35.64
C LYS A 119 -24.61 -6.40 36.27
N THR A 120 -23.31 -6.17 36.06
CA THR A 120 -22.23 -6.98 36.66
C THR A 120 -22.22 -6.88 38.18
N THR A 121 -22.40 -5.69 38.75
CA THR A 121 -22.48 -5.50 40.21
C THR A 121 -23.62 -6.29 40.83
N ILE A 122 -24.82 -6.24 40.24
CA ILE A 122 -25.99 -7.00 40.71
C ILE A 122 -25.71 -8.51 40.63
N TYR A 123 -25.19 -8.98 39.49
CA TYR A 123 -24.85 -10.40 39.33
C TYR A 123 -23.90 -10.88 40.42
N ASN A 124 -22.80 -10.16 40.67
CA ASN A 124 -21.80 -10.51 41.68
C ASN A 124 -22.37 -10.54 43.11
N SER A 125 -23.26 -9.60 43.46
CA SER A 125 -23.92 -9.60 44.77
C SER A 125 -24.82 -10.82 45.00
N ARG A 126 -25.41 -11.37 43.93
CA ARG A 126 -26.28 -12.56 43.99
C ARG A 126 -25.49 -13.87 44.03
N THR A 127 -24.46 -14.01 43.20
CA THR A 127 -23.58 -15.20 43.24
C THR A 127 -22.72 -15.25 44.51
N GLY A 128 -22.39 -14.09 45.09
CA GLY A 128 -21.67 -14.01 46.36
C GLY A 128 -22.50 -14.48 47.57
N THR A 129 -23.83 -14.32 47.55
CA THR A 129 -24.70 -14.74 48.66
C THR A 129 -25.03 -16.23 48.64
N GLU A 130 -24.95 -16.89 47.48
CA GLU A 130 -25.11 -18.35 47.35
C GLU A 130 -23.92 -19.14 47.92
N LYS A 131 -22.70 -18.57 47.89
CA LYS A 131 -21.50 -19.20 48.48
C LYS A 131 -21.38 -19.05 50.00
N VAL A 132 -22.05 -18.08 50.60
CA VAL A 132 -22.00 -17.80 52.06
C VAL A 132 -23.09 -18.56 52.83
N LYS A 133 -24.11 -19.10 52.14
CA LYS A 133 -25.19 -19.90 52.73
C LYS A 133 -24.95 -21.42 52.69
N ALA A 134 -23.83 -21.88 52.15
CA ALA A 134 -23.41 -23.28 52.14
C ALA A 134 -22.56 -23.61 53.37
#